data_AF-A0A1G8AE76-F1
#
_entry.id   AF-A0A1G8AE76-F1
#
_cell.length_a   1.000
_cell.length_b   1.000
_cell.length_c   1.000
_cell.angle_alpha   90.00
_cell.angle_beta   90.00
_cell.angle_gamma   90.00
#
_symmetry.space_group_name_H-M   'P 1'
#
loop_
_entity.id
_entity.type
_entity.pdbx_description
1 polymer ?
#
loop_
_entity_poly.entity_id
_entity_poly.type
_entity_poly.pdbx_seq_one_letter_code
_entity_poly.pdbx_strand_id
1 'polypeptide(L)'
;MAETSWEMSALEFVVAWESLGRGRLPFPLAFREHRARSEQDLERRRAEAAEVLRDRYGDDLYRALATLAEPVVRVAVCGFAGPHSERMIRAHAGIGHRTSVAVVQAPGSGPDSGGDVVLSEHVGYGASSALVAAMPGVGAGRDRGIAVPRNRSAGPDGGTGAETDPDEAALFFNRAHSSFGEIAVARAGGGGSRTPLDGTVLQWIDYADDGRYLILHTQEIVARPASAGAVATEIDRLVRGVLEEQARQADGRA
;
A
#
# COMPACT_ATOMS: atom_id res chain seq x y z
N MET A 1 17.51 -3.31 0.98
CA MET A 1 17.52 -2.70 2.32
C MET A 1 17.43 -1.20 2.13
N ALA A 2 16.74 -0.48 3.03
CA ALA A 2 16.66 0.97 2.96
C ALA A 2 18.07 1.58 3.08
N GLU A 3 18.35 2.59 2.27
CA GLU A 3 19.62 3.32 2.35
C GLU A 3 19.57 4.38 3.44
N THR A 4 18.39 4.95 3.69
CA THR A 4 18.15 5.96 4.73
C THR A 4 16.72 5.83 5.26
N SER A 5 16.53 6.08 6.55
CA SER A 5 15.24 5.99 7.23
C SER A 5 15.07 7.13 8.23
N TRP A 6 13.85 7.66 8.33
CA TRP A 6 13.47 8.74 9.23
C TRP A 6 12.22 8.34 10.02
N GLU A 7 12.23 8.59 11.32
CA GLU A 7 11.11 8.29 12.22
C GLU A 7 10.56 9.59 12.80
N MET A 8 9.28 9.85 12.58
CA MET A 8 8.66 11.11 12.99
C MET A 8 7.23 10.88 13.46
N SER A 9 6.74 11.78 14.29
CA SER A 9 5.32 11.77 14.66
C SER A 9 4.43 12.02 13.44
N ALA A 10 3.16 11.64 13.55
CA ALA A 10 2.19 11.91 12.49
C ALA A 10 2.08 13.42 12.17
N LEU A 11 2.19 14.28 13.19
CA LEU A 11 2.12 15.73 13.03
C LEU A 11 3.36 16.29 12.32
N GLU A 12 4.55 15.81 12.67
CA GLU A 12 5.80 16.15 11.95
C GLU A 12 5.70 15.77 10.48
N PHE A 13 5.20 14.57 10.17
CA PHE A 13 4.97 14.17 8.77
C PHE A 13 3.99 15.11 8.05
N VAL A 14 2.88 15.48 8.70
CA VAL A 14 1.89 16.42 8.14
C VAL A 14 2.51 17.78 7.86
N VAL A 15 3.25 18.35 8.81
CA VAL A 15 3.93 19.64 8.64
C VAL A 15 4.96 19.58 7.51
N ALA A 16 5.76 18.51 7.45
CA ALA A 16 6.72 18.31 6.37
C ALA A 16 6.03 18.18 5.00
N TRP A 17 4.94 17.41 4.93
CA TRP A 17 4.18 17.20 3.69
C TRP A 17 3.51 18.48 3.18
N GLU A 18 2.91 19.26 4.07
CA GLU A 18 2.29 20.54 3.72
C GLU A 18 3.31 21.57 3.25
N SER A 19 4.54 21.53 3.74
CA SER A 19 5.62 22.42 3.27
C SER A 19 5.96 22.22 1.79
N LEU A 20 5.61 21.06 1.20
CA LEU A 20 5.70 20.78 -0.23
C LEU A 20 4.48 21.31 -1.03
N GLY A 21 3.62 22.11 -0.41
CA GLY A 21 2.36 22.59 -1.00
C GLY A 21 1.29 21.51 -1.11
N ARG A 22 1.40 20.40 -0.36
CA ARG A 22 0.48 19.27 -0.43
C ARG A 22 -0.51 19.28 0.73
N GLY A 23 -1.75 19.69 0.46
CA GLY A 23 -2.80 19.76 1.50
C GLY A 23 -3.47 18.44 1.88
N ARG A 24 -3.24 17.35 1.13
CA ARG A 24 -3.84 16.03 1.40
C ARG A 24 -2.73 14.98 1.53
N LEU A 25 -2.78 14.18 2.60
CA LEU A 25 -1.88 13.05 2.81
C LEU A 25 -2.07 11.96 1.74
N PRO A 26 -1.01 11.24 1.35
CA PRO A 26 -1.13 10.13 0.42
C PRO A 26 -1.93 9.00 1.06
N PHE A 27 -2.92 8.46 0.34
CA PHE A 27 -3.70 7.32 0.81
C PHE A 27 -2.78 6.10 1.03
N PRO A 28 -2.92 5.34 2.14
CA PRO A 28 -3.98 5.40 3.16
C PRO A 28 -3.61 6.18 4.43
N LEU A 29 -2.57 7.02 4.38
CA LEU A 29 -2.15 7.79 5.55
C LEU A 29 -3.27 8.72 6.01
N ALA A 30 -3.45 8.79 7.32
CA ALA A 30 -4.48 9.60 7.94
C ALA A 30 -3.92 10.27 9.19
N PHE A 31 -4.29 11.53 9.37
CA PHE A 31 -3.98 12.26 10.58
C PHE A 31 -5.19 13.08 10.98
N ARG A 32 -5.54 12.98 12.26
CA ARG A 32 -6.51 13.84 12.91
C ARG A 32 -5.96 14.20 14.27
N GLU A 33 -5.82 15.51 14.50
CA GLU A 33 -5.36 16.01 15.78
C GLU A 33 -6.49 15.88 16.81
N HIS A 34 -6.21 15.14 17.89
CA HIS A 34 -7.14 14.91 19.00
C HIS A 34 -6.61 15.46 20.33
N ARG A 35 -5.32 15.81 20.39
CA ARG A 35 -4.64 16.28 21.60
C ARG A 35 -4.69 17.79 21.75
N ALA A 36 -4.88 18.53 20.66
CA ALA A 36 -5.01 19.98 20.71
C ALA A 36 -6.31 20.39 21.41
N ARG A 37 -6.18 21.22 22.45
CA ARG A 37 -7.32 21.72 23.24
C ARG A 37 -7.94 22.99 22.68
N SER A 38 -7.25 23.67 21.77
CA SER A 38 -7.66 24.89 21.08
C SER A 38 -6.88 25.07 19.77
N GLU A 39 -7.31 26.00 18.93
CA GLU A 39 -6.58 26.38 17.70
C GLU A 39 -5.17 26.91 18.01
N GLN A 40 -5.01 27.69 19.08
CA GLN A 40 -3.70 28.19 19.51
C GLN A 40 -2.76 27.06 19.97
N ASP A 41 -3.28 26.03 20.63
CA ASP A 41 -2.51 24.84 21.00
C ASP A 41 -2.09 24.05 19.77
N LEU A 42 -2.98 23.91 18.78
CA LEU A 42 -2.65 23.29 17.50
C LEU A 42 -1.54 24.07 16.79
N GLU A 43 -1.65 25.39 16.67
CA GLU A 43 -0.63 26.22 16.00
C GLU A 43 0.74 26.10 16.69
N ARG A 44 0.76 26.15 18.02
CA ARG A 44 1.99 25.93 18.79
C ARG A 44 2.61 24.57 18.48
N ARG A 45 1.83 23.50 18.50
CA ARG A 45 2.31 22.14 18.20
C ARG A 45 2.87 22.02 16.78
N ARG A 46 2.25 22.71 15.81
CA ARG A 46 2.75 22.75 14.43
C ARG A 46 4.08 23.50 14.34
N ALA A 47 4.23 24.61 15.06
CA ALA A 47 5.48 25.36 15.14
C ALA A 47 6.60 24.52 15.78
N GLU A 48 6.30 23.83 16.89
CA GLU A 48 7.23 22.90 17.55
C GLU A 48 7.65 21.76 16.60
N ALA A 49 6.71 21.14 15.89
CA ALA A 49 7.02 20.12 14.89
C ALA A 49 7.89 20.67 13.75
N ALA A 50 7.64 21.90 13.29
CA ALA A 50 8.46 22.55 12.28
C ALA A 50 9.90 22.84 12.77
N GLU A 51 10.07 23.19 14.05
CA GLU A 51 11.39 23.33 14.69
C GLU A 51 12.14 22.00 14.71
N VAL A 52 11.49 20.93 15.19
CA VAL A 52 12.09 19.59 15.23
C VAL A 52 12.51 19.13 13.83
N LEU A 53 11.67 19.35 12.81
CA LEU A 53 12.01 19.00 11.44
C LEU A 53 13.26 19.71 10.94
N ARG A 54 13.39 21.02 11.20
CA ARG A 54 14.57 21.81 10.79
C ARG A 54 15.85 21.39 11.52
N ASP A 55 15.74 21.07 12.81
CA ASP A 55 16.90 20.75 13.63
C ASP A 55 17.39 19.31 13.42
N ARG A 56 16.46 18.38 13.19
CA ARG A 56 16.75 16.94 13.13
C ARG A 56 16.96 16.42 11.71
N TYR A 57 16.36 17.04 10.70
CA TYR A 57 16.33 16.51 9.35
C TYR A 57 16.85 17.53 8.33
N GLY A 58 17.82 17.08 7.52
CA GLY A 58 18.39 17.89 6.44
C GLY A 58 17.64 17.74 5.11
N ASP A 59 18.23 18.31 4.05
CA ASP A 59 17.69 18.33 2.69
C ASP A 59 17.33 16.94 2.14
N ASP A 60 18.01 15.89 2.58
CA ASP A 60 17.77 14.52 2.12
C ASP A 60 16.34 14.05 2.43
N LEU A 61 15.78 14.41 3.59
CA LEU A 61 14.38 14.12 3.92
C LEU A 61 13.44 14.78 2.91
N TYR A 62 13.66 16.05 2.61
CA TYR A 62 12.80 16.81 1.71
C TYR A 62 12.91 16.33 0.26
N ARG A 63 14.08 15.83 -0.18
CA ARG A 63 14.23 15.14 -1.47
C ARG A 63 13.44 13.82 -1.51
N ALA A 64 13.48 13.04 -0.43
CA ALA A 64 12.68 11.83 -0.32
C ALA A 64 11.16 12.15 -0.33
N LEU A 65 10.72 13.16 0.42
CA LEU A 65 9.33 13.61 0.42
C LEU A 65 8.89 14.14 -0.95
N ALA A 66 9.75 14.85 -1.68
CA ALA A 66 9.46 15.29 -3.04
C ALA A 66 9.24 14.10 -3.99
N THR A 67 10.06 13.05 -3.87
CA THR A 67 9.88 11.78 -4.63
C THR A 67 8.55 11.11 -4.29
N LEU A 68 8.15 11.13 -3.01
CA LEU A 68 6.85 10.60 -2.56
C LEU A 68 5.66 11.44 -3.06
N ALA A 69 5.84 12.77 -3.17
CA ALA A 69 4.82 13.71 -3.63
C ALA A 69 4.59 13.63 -5.15
N GLU A 70 5.66 13.47 -5.92
CA GLU A 70 5.68 13.41 -7.39
C GLU A 70 6.34 12.14 -7.91
N PRO A 71 5.82 10.95 -7.58
CA PRO A 71 6.37 9.72 -8.11
C PRO A 71 5.96 9.51 -9.56
N VAL A 72 6.53 8.49 -10.18
CA VAL A 72 6.08 7.95 -11.47
C VAL A 72 4.99 6.88 -11.26
N VAL A 73 5.15 6.06 -10.21
CA VAL A 73 4.18 5.04 -9.79
C VAL A 73 3.91 5.19 -8.29
N ARG A 74 2.64 5.07 -7.90
CA ARG A 74 2.20 5.02 -6.50
C ARG A 74 1.86 3.58 -6.14
N VAL A 75 2.27 3.16 -4.95
CA VAL A 75 1.83 1.90 -4.35
C VAL A 75 1.21 2.20 -3.00
N ALA A 76 0.02 1.67 -2.73
CA ALA A 76 -0.65 1.81 -1.45
C ALA A 76 -1.01 0.43 -0.89
N VAL A 77 -0.75 0.21 0.40
CA VAL A 77 -1.14 -0.99 1.14
C VAL A 77 -2.06 -0.55 2.27
N CYS A 78 -3.31 -0.98 2.20
CA CYS A 78 -4.34 -0.66 3.19
C CYS A 78 -5.07 -1.93 3.59
N GLY A 79 -5.27 -2.16 4.88
CA GLY A 79 -5.98 -3.35 5.34
C GLY A 79 -6.23 -3.31 6.83
N PHE A 80 -6.66 -4.45 7.36
CA PHE A 80 -6.93 -4.65 8.76
C PHE A 80 -6.29 -5.94 9.25
N ALA A 81 -5.87 -5.94 10.51
CA ALA A 81 -5.34 -7.09 11.21
C ALA A 81 -5.88 -7.16 12.63
N GLY A 82 -5.79 -8.35 13.21
CA GLY A 82 -6.19 -8.62 14.59
C GLY A 82 -7.69 -8.89 14.74
N PRO A 83 -8.12 -9.29 15.96
CA PRO A 83 -9.51 -9.53 16.26
C PRO A 83 -10.38 -8.32 15.90
N HIS A 84 -11.53 -8.57 15.27
CA HIS A 84 -12.49 -7.52 14.88
C HIS A 84 -11.89 -6.38 14.02
N SER A 85 -10.79 -6.63 13.30
CA SER A 85 -10.15 -5.63 12.42
C SER A 85 -9.69 -4.35 13.16
N GLU A 86 -9.29 -4.48 14.42
CA GLU A 86 -8.93 -3.33 15.28
C GLU A 86 -7.66 -2.59 14.83
N ARG A 87 -6.75 -3.26 14.10
CA ARG A 87 -5.48 -2.69 13.67
C ARG A 87 -5.49 -2.40 12.18
N MET A 88 -5.64 -1.14 11.81
CA MET A 88 -5.54 -0.73 10.41
C MET A 88 -4.07 -0.65 9.95
N ILE A 89 -3.77 -1.30 8.83
CA ILE A 89 -2.47 -1.31 8.14
C ILE A 89 -2.45 -0.13 7.18
N ARG A 90 -1.39 0.69 7.24
CA ARG A 90 -1.23 1.87 6.38
C ARG A 90 0.20 1.98 5.89
N ALA A 91 0.41 1.75 4.59
CA ALA A 91 1.67 2.06 3.94
C ALA A 91 1.45 2.64 2.55
N HIS A 92 2.34 3.53 2.14
CA HIS A 92 2.35 4.13 0.81
C HIS A 92 3.79 4.18 0.29
N ALA A 93 3.97 4.09 -1.02
CA ALA A 93 5.25 4.35 -1.64
C ALA A 93 5.10 5.17 -2.92
N GLY A 94 6.07 6.05 -3.12
CA GLY A 94 6.30 6.75 -4.37
C GLY A 94 7.53 6.15 -5.05
N ILE A 95 7.35 5.66 -6.27
CA ILE A 95 8.43 5.10 -7.08
C ILE A 95 8.82 6.12 -8.14
N GLY A 96 10.03 6.67 -8.04
CA GLY A 96 10.63 7.54 -9.05
C GLY A 96 11.40 6.75 -10.11
N HIS A 97 12.17 7.46 -10.95
CA HIS A 97 13.02 6.83 -11.97
C HIS A 97 14.29 6.15 -11.40
N ARG A 98 14.79 6.65 -10.27
CA ARG A 98 16.09 6.22 -9.69
C ARG A 98 15.96 5.72 -8.26
N THR A 99 15.06 6.31 -7.49
CA THR A 99 14.82 5.99 -6.09
C THR A 99 13.34 5.73 -5.86
N SER A 100 13.04 5.01 -4.78
CA SER A 100 11.71 4.83 -4.26
C SER A 100 11.67 5.18 -2.79
N VAL A 101 10.54 5.72 -2.35
CA VAL A 101 10.34 6.16 -0.98
C VAL A 101 9.10 5.49 -0.45
N ALA A 102 9.23 4.77 0.66
CA ALA A 102 8.12 4.14 1.37
C ALA A 102 7.83 4.90 2.66
N VAL A 103 6.56 5.01 3.00
CA VAL A 103 6.06 5.56 4.24
C VAL A 103 5.13 4.54 4.88
N VAL A 104 5.42 4.16 6.13
CA VAL A 104 4.61 3.24 6.93
C VAL A 104 4.11 4.01 8.13
N GLN A 105 2.82 3.96 8.38
CA GLN A 105 2.20 4.65 9.51
C GLN A 105 1.68 3.64 10.52
N ALA A 106 2.08 3.83 11.78
CA ALA A 106 1.61 3.04 12.89
C ALA A 106 0.08 3.21 13.07
N PRO A 107 -0.61 2.20 13.63
CA PRO A 107 -2.00 2.36 14.05
C PRO A 107 -2.12 3.54 15.05
N GLY A 108 -3.14 4.38 14.88
CA GLY A 108 -3.49 5.38 15.89
C GLY A 108 -4.83 5.07 16.54
N SER A 109 -5.49 6.08 17.13
CA SER A 109 -6.69 5.90 17.95
C SER A 109 -7.97 5.58 17.16
N GLY A 110 -7.93 5.69 15.83
CA GLY A 110 -9.09 5.42 14.99
C GLY A 110 -8.75 5.27 13.50
N PRO A 111 -9.75 4.99 12.65
CA PRO A 111 -9.54 4.84 11.20
C PRO A 111 -9.01 6.11 10.51
N ASP A 112 -9.36 7.29 11.02
CA ASP A 112 -8.94 8.60 10.52
C ASP A 112 -7.74 9.22 11.27
N SER A 113 -7.21 8.51 12.27
CA SER A 113 -6.08 8.97 13.08
C SER A 113 -5.02 7.89 13.13
N GLY A 114 -3.99 8.02 12.28
CA GLY A 114 -2.80 7.18 12.32
C GLY A 114 -1.74 7.74 13.27
N GLY A 115 -0.87 6.85 13.76
CA GLY A 115 0.21 7.16 14.67
C GLY A 115 1.50 7.58 13.95
N ASP A 116 2.62 7.38 14.63
CA ASP A 116 3.96 7.75 14.13
C ASP A 116 4.29 7.08 12.80
N VAL A 117 5.20 7.71 12.07
CA VAL A 117 5.50 7.43 10.68
C VAL A 117 6.98 7.09 10.54
N VAL A 118 7.25 6.02 9.78
CA VAL A 118 8.58 5.66 9.30
C VAL A 118 8.64 5.91 7.80
N LEU A 119 9.49 6.85 7.39
CA LEU A 119 9.82 7.12 6.00
C LEU A 119 11.16 6.44 5.67
N SER A 120 11.25 5.76 4.54
CA SER A 120 12.50 5.10 4.11
C SER A 120 12.75 5.29 2.61
N GLU A 121 13.99 5.61 2.26
CA GLU A 121 14.45 5.72 0.87
C GLU A 121 15.21 4.46 0.44
N HIS A 122 14.99 4.05 -0.81
CA HIS A 122 15.52 2.83 -1.41
C HIS A 122 15.98 3.10 -2.84
N VAL A 123 17.01 2.37 -3.28
CA VAL A 123 17.43 2.37 -4.70
C VAL A 123 16.38 1.68 -5.56
N GLY A 124 16.14 2.23 -6.75
CA GLY A 124 15.24 1.65 -7.74
C GLY A 124 13.86 1.39 -7.17
N TYR A 125 13.40 0.14 -7.23
CA TYR A 125 12.06 -0.29 -6.80
C TYR A 125 12.04 -0.94 -5.41
N GLY A 126 13.07 -0.74 -4.58
CA GLY A 126 13.25 -1.45 -3.31
C GLY A 126 12.17 -1.23 -2.23
N ALA A 127 11.34 -0.18 -2.36
CA ALA A 127 10.27 0.16 -1.43
C ALA A 127 9.24 -0.96 -1.20
N SER A 128 9.05 -1.88 -2.14
CA SER A 128 8.08 -3.00 -2.02
C SER A 128 8.29 -3.84 -0.76
N SER A 129 9.56 -4.05 -0.37
CA SER A 129 9.91 -4.79 0.85
C SER A 129 9.42 -4.07 2.13
N ALA A 130 9.56 -2.75 2.19
CA ALA A 130 9.09 -1.94 3.31
C ALA A 130 7.55 -1.91 3.40
N LEU A 131 6.86 -1.87 2.25
CA LEU A 131 5.41 -1.97 2.20
C LEU A 131 4.90 -3.31 2.73
N VAL A 132 5.53 -4.41 2.32
CA VAL A 132 5.14 -5.76 2.79
C VAL A 132 5.49 -5.97 4.26
N ALA A 133 6.57 -5.35 4.76
CA ALA A 133 6.90 -5.39 6.18
C ALA A 133 5.86 -4.70 7.08
N ALA A 134 5.02 -3.82 6.53
CA ALA A 134 3.89 -3.25 7.25
C ALA A 134 2.71 -4.23 7.42
N MET A 135 2.68 -5.30 6.63
CA MET A 135 1.68 -6.37 6.75
C MET A 135 2.03 -7.31 7.93
N PRO A 136 1.07 -8.08 8.46
CA PRO A 136 1.36 -9.09 9.49
C PRO A 136 2.42 -10.09 9.03
N GLY A 137 3.25 -10.59 9.97
CA GLY A 137 4.29 -11.58 9.71
C GLY A 137 3.76 -13.00 9.49
N VAL A 138 2.80 -13.16 8.57
CA VAL A 138 2.15 -14.43 8.24
C VAL A 138 2.85 -15.08 7.04
N GLY A 139 3.15 -16.38 7.16
CA GLY A 139 3.74 -17.18 6.09
C GLY A 139 2.76 -17.42 4.93
N ALA A 140 3.26 -18.00 3.83
CA ALA A 140 2.37 -18.43 2.75
C ALA A 140 1.38 -19.49 3.26
N GLY A 141 0.16 -19.50 2.72
CA GLY A 141 -0.77 -20.61 2.91
C GLY A 141 -0.18 -21.95 2.46
N ARG A 142 -0.70 -23.04 3.01
CA ARG A 142 -0.24 -24.42 2.75
C ARG A 142 -1.12 -25.13 1.74
N ASP A 143 -2.38 -24.71 1.58
CA ASP A 143 -3.26 -25.26 0.55
C ASP A 143 -2.88 -24.78 -0.85
N ARG A 144 -3.35 -25.47 -1.88
CA ARG A 144 -3.04 -25.18 -3.30
C ARG A 144 -3.59 -23.83 -3.82
N GLY A 145 -4.48 -23.18 -3.08
CA GLY A 145 -5.27 -22.05 -3.57
C GLY A 145 -6.47 -22.48 -4.44
N ILE A 146 -7.14 -21.52 -5.07
CA ILE A 146 -8.30 -21.75 -5.95
C ILE A 146 -8.27 -20.80 -7.16
N ALA A 147 -8.90 -21.21 -8.26
CA ALA A 147 -9.11 -20.39 -9.45
C ALA A 147 -10.55 -20.51 -9.93
N VAL A 148 -11.27 -19.39 -9.96
CA VAL A 148 -12.71 -19.36 -10.26
C VAL A 148 -12.99 -18.40 -11.41
N PRO A 149 -13.62 -18.85 -12.51
CA PRO A 149 -13.99 -17.96 -13.62
C PRO A 149 -14.90 -16.81 -13.17
N ARG A 150 -14.62 -15.59 -13.63
CA ARG A 150 -15.37 -14.38 -13.25
C ARG A 150 -16.72 -14.26 -13.97
N ASN A 151 -16.79 -14.76 -15.21
CA ASN A 151 -18.02 -14.83 -16.00
C ASN A 151 -18.39 -16.30 -16.25
N ARG A 152 -19.48 -16.75 -15.63
CA ARG A 152 -20.15 -18.00 -16.04
C ARG A 152 -20.98 -17.71 -17.29
N SER A 153 -20.35 -17.66 -18.44
CA SER A 153 -21.07 -17.90 -19.68
C SER A 153 -21.22 -19.41 -19.80
N ALA A 154 -22.39 -19.96 -19.52
CA ALA A 154 -22.71 -21.34 -19.87
C ALA A 154 -22.72 -21.47 -21.41
N GLY A 155 -21.54 -21.69 -21.99
CA GLY A 155 -21.36 -22.06 -23.40
C GLY A 155 -21.14 -23.57 -23.53
N PRO A 156 -21.51 -24.22 -24.65
CA PRO A 156 -21.55 -25.68 -24.75
C PRO A 156 -20.17 -26.37 -24.82
N ASP A 157 -19.07 -25.60 -24.90
CA ASP A 157 -17.76 -26.15 -25.24
C ASP A 157 -16.83 -26.11 -24.03
N GLY A 158 -16.77 -27.24 -23.32
CA GLY A 158 -15.91 -27.47 -22.17
C GLY A 158 -14.41 -27.37 -22.53
N GLY A 159 -13.77 -26.31 -22.05
CA GLY A 159 -12.32 -26.22 -21.97
C GLY A 159 -11.79 -26.95 -20.72
N THR A 160 -10.70 -27.69 -20.87
CA THR A 160 -10.11 -28.59 -19.86
C THR A 160 -9.33 -27.88 -18.74
N GLY A 161 -9.89 -26.83 -18.16
CA GLY A 161 -9.47 -26.32 -16.85
C GLY A 161 -10.33 -26.99 -15.78
N ALA A 162 -9.74 -27.52 -14.71
CA ALA A 162 -10.53 -28.05 -13.60
C ALA A 162 -11.37 -26.92 -13.00
N GLU A 163 -12.65 -26.81 -13.41
CA GLU A 163 -13.58 -25.83 -12.89
C GLU A 163 -13.71 -26.04 -11.38
N THR A 164 -13.24 -25.07 -10.59
CA THR A 164 -13.44 -25.10 -9.13
C THR A 164 -14.94 -24.96 -8.86
N ASP A 165 -15.49 -25.92 -8.12
CA ASP A 165 -16.90 -25.94 -7.74
C ASP A 165 -17.24 -24.62 -7.00
N PRO A 166 -18.35 -23.92 -7.34
CA PRO A 166 -18.76 -22.72 -6.60
C PRO A 166 -18.88 -22.95 -5.09
N ASP A 167 -19.23 -24.16 -4.65
CA ASP A 167 -19.26 -24.53 -3.23
C ASP A 167 -17.85 -24.61 -2.64
N GLU A 168 -16.86 -25.11 -3.39
CA GLU A 168 -15.44 -25.12 -2.98
C GLU A 168 -14.90 -23.68 -2.87
N ALA A 169 -15.26 -22.80 -3.80
CA ALA A 169 -14.88 -21.39 -3.75
C ALA A 169 -15.50 -20.67 -2.55
N ALA A 170 -16.79 -20.87 -2.28
CA ALA A 170 -17.46 -20.30 -1.13
C ALA A 170 -16.85 -20.80 0.18
N LEU A 171 -16.57 -22.11 0.28
CA LEU A 171 -15.89 -22.71 1.43
C LEU A 171 -14.50 -22.08 1.65
N PHE A 172 -13.73 -21.86 0.58
CA PHE A 172 -12.42 -21.23 0.68
C PHE A 172 -12.49 -19.78 1.19
N PHE A 173 -13.33 -18.93 0.57
CA PHE A 173 -13.39 -17.51 0.93
C PHE A 173 -14.05 -17.24 2.28
N ASN A 174 -14.94 -18.12 2.75
CA ASN A 174 -15.63 -17.96 4.05
C ASN A 174 -14.81 -18.46 5.26
N ARG A 175 -13.59 -18.96 5.05
CA ARG A 175 -12.69 -19.35 6.15
C ARG A 175 -12.40 -18.16 7.07
N ALA A 176 -12.23 -18.47 8.35
CA ALA A 176 -11.84 -17.49 9.35
C ALA A 176 -10.47 -16.89 8.99
N HIS A 177 -10.39 -15.56 8.93
CA HIS A 177 -9.16 -14.83 8.61
C HIS A 177 -8.77 -13.89 9.75
N SER A 178 -7.45 -13.70 9.88
CA SER A 178 -6.80 -12.88 10.91
C SER A 178 -6.43 -11.48 10.40
N SER A 179 -6.32 -11.34 9.08
CA SER A 179 -6.00 -10.09 8.41
C SER A 179 -6.47 -10.13 6.96
N PHE A 180 -6.75 -8.97 6.39
CA PHE A 180 -7.06 -8.80 4.97
C PHE A 180 -6.82 -7.36 4.52
N GLY A 181 -6.74 -7.13 3.22
CA GLY A 181 -6.65 -5.79 2.68
C GLY A 181 -6.34 -5.76 1.19
N GLU A 182 -5.94 -4.58 0.71
CA GLU A 182 -5.72 -4.29 -0.69
C GLU A 182 -4.38 -3.59 -0.94
N ILE A 183 -3.70 -4.02 -2.01
CA ILE A 183 -2.49 -3.41 -2.54
C ILE A 183 -2.88 -2.77 -3.88
N ALA A 184 -2.81 -1.45 -3.95
CA ALA A 184 -3.08 -0.72 -5.19
C ALA A 184 -1.76 -0.23 -5.80
N VAL A 185 -1.54 -0.53 -7.07
CA VAL A 185 -0.39 -0.05 -7.87
C VAL A 185 -0.93 0.77 -9.03
N ALA A 186 -0.63 2.07 -9.05
CA ALA A 186 -1.19 3.00 -10.03
C ALA A 186 -0.15 3.95 -10.58
N ARG A 187 -0.33 4.41 -11.82
CA ARG A 187 0.43 5.53 -12.37
C ARG A 187 0.19 6.78 -11.53
N ALA A 188 1.24 7.57 -11.30
CA ALA A 188 1.06 8.92 -10.80
C ALA A 188 0.46 9.80 -11.90
N GLY A 189 -0.79 10.27 -11.71
CA GLY A 189 -1.47 11.06 -12.74
C GLY A 189 -2.96 11.39 -12.53
N GLY A 190 -3.64 10.80 -11.54
CA GLY A 190 -5.00 11.20 -11.15
C GLY A 190 -4.97 12.07 -9.89
N GLY A 191 -5.45 13.31 -9.96
CA GLY A 191 -5.43 14.25 -8.84
C GLY A 191 -6.12 13.68 -7.60
N GLY A 192 -5.36 13.52 -6.49
CA GLY A 192 -5.86 13.37 -5.12
C GLY A 192 -6.98 12.35 -4.84
N SER A 193 -7.26 11.45 -5.78
CA SER A 193 -8.44 10.60 -5.73
C SER A 193 -8.20 9.49 -4.72
N ARG A 194 -9.19 9.26 -3.85
CA ARG A 194 -9.24 8.13 -2.90
C ARG A 194 -9.31 6.76 -3.59
N THR A 195 -9.24 6.74 -4.91
CA THR A 195 -9.85 5.69 -5.70
C THR A 195 -8.78 4.81 -6.31
N PRO A 196 -8.72 3.52 -5.93
CA PRO A 196 -7.83 2.52 -6.55
C PRO A 196 -8.08 2.25 -8.05
N LEU A 197 -9.01 2.97 -8.70
CA LEU A 197 -9.54 2.64 -10.03
C LEU A 197 -8.62 3.01 -11.21
N ASP A 198 -7.56 3.80 -10.99
CA ASP A 198 -6.60 4.13 -12.06
C ASP A 198 -5.38 3.18 -12.07
N GLY A 199 -5.48 2.01 -11.42
CA GLY A 199 -4.38 1.07 -11.26
C GLY A 199 -4.79 -0.39 -11.07
N THR A 200 -3.80 -1.26 -10.92
CA THR A 200 -4.02 -2.67 -10.58
C THR A 200 -4.21 -2.82 -9.08
N VAL A 201 -5.30 -3.46 -8.66
CA VAL A 201 -5.57 -3.78 -7.26
C VAL A 201 -5.42 -5.28 -7.04
N LEU A 202 -4.62 -5.63 -6.05
CA LEU A 202 -4.50 -6.97 -5.49
C LEU A 202 -5.19 -6.97 -4.13
N GLN A 203 -5.80 -8.08 -3.75
CA GLN A 203 -6.25 -8.27 -2.37
C GLN A 203 -5.38 -9.32 -1.69
N TRP A 204 -5.26 -9.27 -0.37
CA TRP A 204 -4.70 -10.38 0.39
C TRP A 204 -5.64 -10.77 1.53
N ILE A 205 -5.54 -12.04 1.92
CA ILE A 205 -6.21 -12.59 3.10
C ILE A 205 -5.22 -13.49 3.82
N ASP A 206 -5.14 -13.33 5.14
CA ASP A 206 -4.36 -14.20 6.02
C ASP A 206 -5.34 -15.12 6.78
N TYR A 207 -5.50 -16.37 6.34
CA TYR A 207 -6.35 -17.34 7.03
C TYR A 207 -5.74 -17.78 8.36
N ALA A 208 -6.55 -17.77 9.42
CA ALA A 208 -6.06 -17.98 10.79
C ALA A 208 -5.47 -19.38 11.01
N ASP A 209 -5.94 -20.36 10.23
CA ASP A 209 -5.56 -21.76 10.34
C ASP A 209 -4.55 -22.21 9.27
N ASP A 210 -4.05 -21.32 8.42
CA ASP A 210 -3.22 -21.72 7.29
C ASP A 210 -2.11 -20.72 6.92
N GLY A 211 -2.49 -19.56 6.38
CA GLY A 211 -1.52 -18.54 6.00
C GLY A 211 -2.06 -17.56 4.97
N ARG A 212 -1.13 -16.83 4.36
CA ARG A 212 -1.40 -15.74 3.42
C ARG A 212 -1.71 -16.23 2.02
N TYR A 213 -2.75 -15.65 1.45
CA TYR A 213 -3.12 -15.75 0.05
C TYR A 213 -3.20 -14.38 -0.57
N LEU A 214 -2.69 -14.27 -1.81
CA LEU A 214 -2.90 -13.15 -2.68
C LEU A 214 -4.03 -13.46 -3.64
N ILE A 215 -4.99 -12.56 -3.75
CA ILE A 215 -6.17 -12.67 -4.61
C ILE A 215 -5.98 -11.74 -5.81
N LEU A 216 -5.97 -12.34 -6.99
CA LEU A 216 -5.80 -11.70 -8.28
C LEU A 216 -7.13 -11.70 -9.01
N HIS A 217 -7.60 -10.51 -9.40
CA HIS A 217 -8.83 -10.33 -10.15
C HIS A 217 -8.53 -10.20 -11.64
N THR A 218 -8.43 -11.32 -12.34
CA THR A 218 -8.19 -11.37 -13.79
C THR A 218 -9.49 -11.73 -14.53
N GLN A 219 -9.42 -12.54 -15.59
CA GLN A 219 -10.58 -13.26 -16.14
C GLN A 219 -11.10 -14.32 -15.16
N GLU A 220 -10.22 -14.76 -14.25
CA GLU A 220 -10.52 -15.62 -13.12
C GLU A 220 -10.16 -14.88 -11.81
N ILE A 221 -10.88 -15.19 -10.74
CA ILE A 221 -10.50 -14.88 -9.37
C ILE A 221 -9.56 -15.99 -8.92
N VAL A 222 -8.29 -15.65 -8.75
CA VAL A 222 -7.23 -16.60 -8.37
C VAL A 222 -6.74 -16.26 -6.98
N ALA A 223 -6.90 -17.19 -6.03
CA ALA A 223 -6.27 -17.12 -4.72
C ALA A 223 -5.03 -18.01 -4.70
N ARG A 224 -3.86 -17.40 -4.50
CA ARG A 224 -2.54 -18.05 -4.53
C ARG A 224 -1.87 -17.91 -3.17
N PRO A 225 -1.31 -18.98 -2.57
CA PRO A 225 -0.42 -18.86 -1.42
C PRO A 225 0.74 -17.90 -1.71
N ALA A 226 0.99 -16.97 -0.79
CA ALA A 226 2.00 -15.94 -1.02
C ALA A 226 2.81 -15.65 0.24
N SER A 227 4.12 -15.90 0.17
CA SER A 227 5.06 -15.41 1.18
C SER A 227 5.24 -13.90 1.05
N ALA A 228 5.80 -13.25 2.08
CA ALA A 228 6.17 -11.84 2.01
C ALA A 228 7.03 -11.51 0.77
N GLY A 229 8.02 -12.37 0.45
CA GLY A 229 8.84 -12.22 -0.75
C GLY A 229 8.04 -12.34 -2.05
N ALA A 230 7.07 -13.26 -2.11
CA ALA A 230 6.20 -13.41 -3.26
C ALA A 230 5.26 -12.20 -3.46
N VAL A 231 4.79 -11.60 -2.37
CA VAL A 231 4.01 -10.35 -2.42
C VAL A 231 4.87 -9.19 -2.92
N ALA A 232 6.08 -9.01 -2.37
CA ALA A 232 7.00 -7.96 -2.82
C ALA A 232 7.36 -8.10 -4.31
N THR A 233 7.61 -9.33 -4.75
CA THR A 233 7.89 -9.64 -6.17
C THR A 233 6.71 -9.29 -7.07
N GLU A 234 5.47 -9.55 -6.62
CA GLU A 234 4.27 -9.19 -7.38
C GLU A 234 4.12 -7.67 -7.50
N ILE A 235 4.36 -6.92 -6.41
CA ILE A 235 4.35 -5.45 -6.43
C ILE A 235 5.38 -4.95 -7.43
N ASP A 236 6.62 -5.45 -7.37
CA ASP A 236 7.70 -5.06 -8.29
C ASP A 236 7.33 -5.34 -9.75
N ARG A 237 6.67 -6.48 -10.02
CA ARG A 237 6.19 -6.84 -11.37
C ARG A 237 5.16 -5.83 -11.87
N LEU A 238 4.19 -5.45 -11.04
CA LEU A 238 3.17 -4.46 -11.40
C LEU A 238 3.77 -3.08 -11.63
N VAL A 239 4.70 -2.65 -10.76
CA VAL A 239 5.41 -1.37 -10.91
C VAL A 239 6.15 -1.31 -12.24
N ARG A 240 6.89 -2.36 -12.60
CA ARG A 240 7.57 -2.43 -13.91
C ARG A 240 6.58 -2.36 -15.07
N GLY A 241 5.47 -3.09 -15.00
CA GLY A 241 4.43 -3.05 -16.03
C GLY A 241 3.89 -1.64 -16.27
N VAL A 242 3.62 -0.89 -15.20
CA VAL A 242 3.20 0.52 -15.30
C VAL A 242 4.29 1.36 -15.96
N LEU A 243 5.55 1.24 -15.53
CA LEU A 243 6.67 2.02 -16.07
C LEU A 243 6.91 1.77 -17.56
N GLU A 244 6.86 0.50 -17.99
CA GLU A 244 6.99 0.12 -19.40
C GLU A 244 5.85 0.68 -20.25
N GLU A 245 4.63 0.69 -19.72
CA GLU A 245 3.49 1.32 -20.41
C GLU A 245 3.69 2.82 -20.58
N GLN A 246 4.21 3.51 -19.56
CA GLN A 246 4.51 4.95 -19.67
C GLN A 246 5.58 5.23 -20.72
N ALA A 247 6.65 4.42 -20.77
CA ALA A 247 7.70 4.58 -21.77
C ALA A 247 7.15 4.43 -23.19
N ARG A 248 6.34 3.39 -23.44
CA ARG A 248 5.67 3.20 -24.74
C ARG A 248 4.77 4.38 -25.13
N GLN A 249 4.04 4.96 -24.18
CA GLN A 249 3.17 6.11 -24.44
C GLN A 249 3.97 7.40 -24.72
N ALA A 250 5.16 7.56 -24.14
CA ALA A 250 6.04 8.69 -24.42
C ALA A 250 6.65 8.58 -25.83
N ASP A 251 7.11 7.39 -26.21
CA ASP A 251 7.73 7.13 -27.52
C ASP A 251 6.73 7.24 -28.68
N GLY A 252 5.46 6.86 -28.47
CA GLY A 252 4.40 6.96 -29.49
C GLY A 252 3.80 8.35 -29.68
N ARG A 253 4.22 9.35 -28.88
CA ARG A 253 3.80 10.76 -29.00
C ARG A 253 4.88 11.66 -29.63
N ALA A 254 6.07 11.11 -29.93
CA ALA A 254 7.16 11.78 -30.63
C ALA A 254 7.04 11.58 -32.14
#